data_AF-M4ZWP8-F1
#
_entry.id   AF-M4ZWP8-F1
#
_cell.length_a   1.000
_cell.length_b   1.000
_cell.length_c   1.000
_cell.angle_alpha   90.00
_cell.angle_beta   90.00
_cell.angle_gamma   90.00
#
_symmetry.space_group_name_H-M   'P 1'
#
loop_
_entity.id
_entity.type
_entity.pdbx_description
1 polymer ?
#
loop_
_entity_poly.entity_id
_entity_poly.type
_entity_poly.pdbx_seq_one_letter_code
_entity_poly.pdbx_strand_id
1 'polypeptide(L)' 'MCTGLHPKRSGHFWQGRFGAVAMDEAHLAAALRYVSLNPVRARMVARPQDWAWSSTRAHLRGRDDGVTAREP' A
#
# COMPACT_ATOMS: atom_id res chain seq x y z
N MET A 1 -34.83 -12.33 -19.94
CA MET A 1 -33.58 -11.55 -19.87
C MET A 1 -33.39 -11.11 -18.43
N CYS A 2 -32.44 -11.71 -17.70
CA CYS A 2 -32.14 -11.34 -16.32
C CYS A 2 -31.09 -10.22 -16.32
N THR A 3 -31.47 -9.01 -15.92
CA THR A 3 -30.57 -7.88 -15.73
C THR A 3 -29.84 -7.98 -14.39
N GLY A 4 -28.52 -8.17 -14.47
CA GLY A 4 -27.47 -7.77 -13.52
C GLY A 4 -27.82 -7.72 -12.03
N LEU A 5 -27.70 -8.84 -11.32
CA LEU A 5 -27.56 -8.86 -9.88
C LEU A 5 -26.11 -8.46 -9.54
N HIS A 6 -25.89 -7.26 -8.98
CA HIS A 6 -24.63 -6.97 -8.30
C HIS A 6 -24.57 -7.85 -7.05
N PRO A 7 -23.58 -8.75 -6.88
CA PRO A 7 -23.50 -9.55 -5.69
C PRO A 7 -23.32 -8.65 -4.46
N LYS A 8 -24.24 -8.74 -3.49
CA LYS A 8 -24.04 -8.19 -2.15
C LYS A 8 -22.77 -8.81 -1.57
N ARG A 9 -21.75 -8.00 -1.28
CA ARG A 9 -20.49 -8.47 -0.70
C ARG A 9 -20.81 -9.24 0.60
N SER A 10 -20.41 -10.50 0.68
CA SER A 10 -20.57 -11.36 1.86
C SER A 10 -19.21 -11.92 2.28
N GLY A 11 -19.03 -12.18 3.58
CA GLY A 11 -17.76 -12.65 4.17
C GLY A 11 -17.15 -11.66 5.18
N HIS A 12 -16.03 -12.05 5.80
CA HIS A 12 -15.31 -11.20 6.74
C HIS A 12 -14.47 -10.14 6.00
N PHE A 13 -14.47 -8.91 6.51
CA PHE A 13 -13.64 -7.83 5.98
C PHE A 13 -12.14 -8.18 6.06
N TRP A 14 -11.74 -8.86 7.13
CA TRP A 14 -10.38 -9.37 7.33
C TRP A 14 -10.32 -10.86 7.00
N GLN A 15 -9.33 -11.27 6.21
CA GLN A 15 -9.15 -12.67 5.80
C GLN A 15 -8.31 -13.52 6.79
N GLY A 16 -7.88 -12.96 7.92
CA GLY A 16 -7.08 -13.68 8.92
C GLY A 16 -6.25 -12.74 9.80
N ARG A 17 -5.29 -13.32 10.53
CA ARG A 17 -4.30 -12.57 11.33
C ARG A 17 -3.27 -11.92 10.42
N PHE A 18 -2.73 -10.77 10.84
CA PHE A 18 -1.60 -10.14 10.17
C PHE A 18 -0.29 -10.90 10.45
N GLY A 19 0.64 -10.85 9.50
CA GLY A 19 2.00 -11.34 9.68
C GLY A 19 2.85 -10.31 10.45
N ALA A 20 3.60 -10.77 11.44
CA ALA A 20 4.54 -9.96 12.20
C ALA A 20 5.85 -10.74 12.35
N VAL A 21 6.94 -10.19 11.82
CA VAL A 21 8.26 -10.83 11.81
C VAL A 21 9.30 -9.76 12.11
N ALA A 22 10.25 -10.06 12.99
CA ALA A 22 11.39 -9.19 13.23
C ALA A 22 12.26 -9.12 11.96
N MET A 23 12.67 -7.92 11.57
CA MET A 23 13.48 -7.69 10.38
C MET A 23 14.81 -7.05 10.77
N ASP A 24 15.89 -7.52 10.15
CA ASP A 24 17.15 -6.77 10.11
C ASP A 24 17.06 -5.61 9.10
N GLU A 25 18.12 -4.82 9.01
CA GLU A 25 18.17 -3.64 8.15
C GLU A 25 18.06 -3.98 6.65
N ALA A 26 18.65 -5.09 6.21
CA ALA A 26 18.59 -5.53 4.82
C ALA A 26 17.17 -5.98 4.43
N HIS A 27 16.52 -6.74 5.30
CA HIS A 27 15.12 -7.15 5.14
C HIS A 27 14.18 -5.94 5.17
N LEU A 28 14.43 -4.97 6.07
CA LEU A 28 13.65 -3.74 6.13
C LEU A 28 13.76 -2.93 4.84
N ALA A 29 14.98 -2.74 4.32
CA ALA A 29 15.19 -2.02 3.06
C ALA A 29 14.48 -2.71 1.88
N ALA A 30 14.53 -4.04 1.82
CA ALA A 30 13.80 -4.82 0.82
C ALA A 30 12.27 -4.69 0.96
N ALA A 31 11.76 -4.76 2.19
CA ALA A 31 10.34 -4.62 2.49
C ALA A 31 9.82 -3.22 2.12
N LEU A 32 10.54 -2.15 2.46
CA LEU A 32 10.18 -0.78 2.09
C LEU A 32 10.09 -0.64 0.57
N ARG A 33 11.09 -1.14 -0.17
CA ARG A 33 11.05 -1.13 -1.65
C ARG A 33 9.87 -1.93 -2.19
N TYR A 34 9.57 -3.09 -1.61
CA TYR A 34 8.43 -3.91 -2.01
C TYR A 34 7.10 -3.16 -1.83
N VAL A 35 6.88 -2.59 -0.64
CA VAL A 35 5.66 -1.85 -0.30
C VAL A 35 5.47 -0.64 -1.22
N SER A 36 6.53 0.16 -1.45
CA SER A 36 6.45 1.30 -2.38
C SER A 36 6.14 0.89 -3.82
N LEU A 37 6.63 -0.27 -4.27
CA LEU A 37 6.40 -0.77 -5.63
C LEU A 37 5.07 -1.52 -5.81
N ASN A 38 4.37 -1.89 -4.74
CA ASN A 38 3.15 -2.71 -4.82
C ASN A 38 2.03 -2.08 -5.67
N PRO A 39 1.72 -0.78 -5.56
CA PRO A 39 0.71 -0.14 -6.42
C PRO A 39 1.05 -0.23 -7.91
N VAL A 40 2.35 -0.21 -8.26
CA VAL A 40 2.81 -0.40 -9.65
C VAL A 40 2.65 -1.85 -10.08
N ARG A 41 3.06 -2.81 -9.23
CA ARG A 41 2.90 -4.26 -9.50
C ARG A 41 1.43 -4.65 -9.66
N ALA A 42 0.55 -4.02 -8.89
CA ALA A 42 -0.89 -4.16 -8.98
C ALA A 42 -1.52 -3.38 -10.17
N ARG A 43 -0.71 -2.70 -10.98
CA ARG A 43 -1.11 -1.91 -12.16
C ARG A 43 -2.09 -0.77 -11.86
N MET A 44 -2.02 -0.22 -10.64
CA MET A 44 -2.89 0.89 -10.21
C MET A 44 -2.33 2.24 -10.62
N VAL A 45 -1.00 2.36 -10.71
CA VAL A 45 -0.27 3.57 -11.10
C VAL A 45 0.99 3.22 -11.90
N ALA A 46 1.48 4.16 -12.71
CA ALA A 46 2.70 3.96 -13.51
C ALA A 46 3.99 4.10 -12.69
N ARG A 47 3.98 4.97 -11.66
CA ARG A 47 5.14 5.20 -10.78
C ARG A 47 4.72 5.14 -9.31
N PRO A 48 5.60 4.71 -8.40
CA PRO A 48 5.28 4.58 -6.98
C PRO A 48 4.72 5.86 -6.33
N GLN A 49 5.32 7.01 -6.62
CA GLN A 49 4.93 8.32 -6.08
C GLN A 49 3.57 8.83 -6.55
N ASP A 50 2.99 8.20 -7.57
CA ASP A 50 1.67 8.57 -8.08
C ASP A 50 0.54 7.91 -7.26
N TRP A 51 0.87 6.93 -6.39
CA TRP A 51 -0.09 6.35 -5.47
C TRP A 51 -0.30 7.25 -4.25
N ALA A 52 -1.47 7.90 -4.19
CA ALA A 52 -1.79 8.91 -3.18
C ALA A 52 -1.81 8.38 -1.74
N TRP A 53 -2.01 7.07 -1.56
CA TRP A 53 -2.20 6.43 -0.25
C TRP A 53 -0.93 5.66 0.20
N SER A 54 0.24 6.28 0.04
CA SER A 54 1.51 5.76 0.59
C SER A 54 2.46 6.89 1.00
N SER A 55 3.40 6.57 1.89
CA SER A 55 4.48 7.48 2.29
C SER A 55 5.57 7.68 1.23
N THR A 56 5.51 6.95 0.12
CA THR A 56 6.53 6.98 -0.94
C THR A 56 6.83 8.39 -1.43
N ARG A 57 5.78 9.22 -1.61
CA ARG A 57 5.93 10.60 -2.06
C ARG A 57 6.62 11.48 -1.02
N ALA A 58 6.29 11.32 0.27
CA ALA A 58 6.93 12.07 1.35
C ALA A 58 8.42 11.71 1.48
N HIS A 59 8.77 10.42 1.41
CA HIS A 59 10.15 9.96 1.46
C HIS A 59 10.98 10.45 0.26
N LEU A 60 10.45 10.37 -0.96
CA LEU A 60 11.17 10.82 -2.16
C LEU A 60 11.37 12.34 -2.22
N ARG A 61 10.41 13.11 -1.67
CA ARG A 61 10.49 14.58 -1.65
C ARG A 61 11.19 15.13 -0.40
N GLY A 62 11.46 14.29 0.58
CA GLY A 62 12.03 14.69 1.85
C GLY A 62 11.14 15.63 2.68
N ARG A 63 9.81 15.65 2.45
CA ARG A 63 8.87 16.55 3.14
C ARG A 63 7.49 15.91 3.26
N ASP A 64 6.68 16.43 4.17
CA ASP A 64 5.29 16.01 4.36
C ASP A 64 4.46 16.16 3.08
N ASP A 65 3.46 15.30 2.94
CA ASP A 65 2.62 15.24 1.73
C ASP A 65 1.11 15.22 2.03
N GLY A 66 0.72 15.59 3.26
CA GLY A 66 -0.67 15.61 3.73
C GLY A 66 -1.23 14.24 4.13
N VAL A 67 -0.49 13.16 3.87
CA VAL A 67 -0.84 11.79 4.32
C VAL A 67 0.21 11.29 5.32
N THR A 68 1.48 11.60 5.07
CA THR A 68 2.61 11.22 5.94
C THR A 68 3.26 12.48 6.51
N ALA A 69 3.30 12.56 7.84
CA ALA A 69 4.18 13.49 8.56
C ALA A 69 5.57 12.86 8.73
N ARG A 70 6.63 13.66 8.57
CA ARG A 70 8.01 13.20 8.75
C ARG A 70 8.50 13.30 10.19
N GLU A 71 7.95 14.24 10.94
CA GLU A 71 8.23 14.44 12.34
C GLU A 71 7.08 13.86 13.19
N PRO A 72 7.36 13.33 14.39
CA PRO A 72 6.35 12.76 15.29
C PRO A 72 5.29 13.75 15.78
#